data_AF-A0A833XXN8-F1
#
_entry.id   AF-A0A833XXN8-F1
#
_cell.length_a   1.000
_cell.length_b   1.000
_cell.length_c   1.000
_cell.angle_alpha   90.00
_cell.angle_beta   90.00
_cell.angle_gamma   90.00
#
_symmetry.space_group_name_H-M   'P 1'
#
loop_
_entity.id
_entity.type
_entity.pdbx_description
1 polymer ?
#
loop_
_entity_poly.entity_id
_entity_poly.type
_entity_poly.pdbx_seq_one_letter_code
_entity_poly.pdbx_strand_id
1 'polypeptide(L)'
;MAISMRMKFDKYWGSLDRLNLLLLIAVLLDPRSKLGLLTFHLKKIYDHNWAEDLLSRVRQLLSDMYEEYNATFGSSSSSREHVSPPSSAPPDDVEDNLESQLFYKWLQASTASGYTSTKTEIDRYLSNAC
;
A
#
# COMPACT_ATOMS: atom_id res chain seq x y z
N MET A 1 4.68 23.37 23.78
CA MET A 1 5.00 22.03 23.24
C MET A 1 4.04 21.61 22.12
N ALA A 2 2.73 21.49 22.36
CA ALA A 2 1.75 21.04 21.36
C ALA A 2 1.78 21.84 20.03
N ILE A 3 1.92 23.16 20.11
CA ILE A 3 1.97 24.05 18.94
C ILE A 3 3.19 23.74 18.04
N SER A 4 4.35 23.46 18.63
CA SER A 4 5.57 23.14 17.86
C SER A 4 5.48 21.77 17.19
N MET A 5 4.86 20.79 17.85
CA MET A 5 4.60 19.47 17.26
C MET A 5 3.65 19.58 16.07
N ARG A 6 2.55 20.34 16.22
CA ARG A 6 1.60 20.58 15.13
C ARG A 6 2.26 21.27 13.94
N MET A 7 3.08 22.30 14.17
CA MET A 7 3.81 22.96 13.06
C MET A 7 4.69 21.99 12.27
N LYS A 8 5.38 21.06 12.95
CA LYS A 8 6.18 20.04 12.24
C LYS A 8 5.28 19.06 11.49
N PHE A 9 4.14 18.70 12.08
CA PHE A 9 3.19 17.82 11.43
C PHE A 9 2.65 18.46 10.14
N ASP A 10 2.16 19.68 10.25
CA ASP A 10 1.66 20.44 9.11
C ASP A 10 2.77 20.64 8.08
N LYS A 11 4.04 20.69 8.51
CA LYS A 11 5.20 20.83 7.62
C LYS A 11 5.50 19.57 6.76
N TYR A 12 5.17 18.37 7.20
CA TYR A 12 5.55 17.17 6.45
C TYR A 12 4.36 16.30 6.03
N TRP A 13 3.20 16.48 6.66
CA TRP A 13 2.02 15.65 6.44
C TRP A 13 0.71 16.43 6.28
N GLY A 14 0.67 17.73 6.60
CA GLY A 14 -0.58 18.52 6.61
C GLY A 14 -1.11 18.97 5.24
N SER A 15 -0.39 18.73 4.14
CA SER A 15 -0.83 19.10 2.79
C SER A 15 -0.48 18.00 1.80
N LEU A 16 -1.38 17.71 0.86
CA LEU A 16 -1.20 16.67 -0.17
C LEU A 16 0.09 16.87 -0.98
N ASP A 17 0.41 18.11 -1.34
CA ASP A 17 1.61 18.44 -2.14
C ASP A 17 2.93 18.16 -1.43
N ARG A 18 2.90 17.95 -0.11
CA ARG A 18 4.09 17.80 0.73
C ARG A 18 4.17 16.44 1.40
N LEU A 19 3.15 15.61 1.19
CA LEU A 19 3.14 14.25 1.68
C LEU A 19 4.20 13.45 0.95
N ASN A 20 5.08 12.80 1.71
CA ASN A 20 6.10 11.94 1.13
C ASN A 20 5.48 10.62 0.66
N LEU A 21 5.27 10.49 -0.65
CA LEU A 21 4.67 9.31 -1.28
C LEU A 21 5.49 8.03 -1.04
N LEU A 22 6.80 8.12 -0.80
CA LEU A 22 7.64 6.96 -0.50
C LEU A 22 7.23 6.28 0.81
N LEU A 23 6.70 7.02 1.78
CA LEU A 23 6.17 6.43 3.02
C LEU A 23 4.93 5.58 2.72
N LEU A 24 4.08 6.02 1.79
CA LEU A 24 2.90 5.25 1.38
C LEU A 24 3.31 4.03 0.56
N ILE A 25 4.33 4.15 -0.29
CA ILE A 25 4.91 3.00 -1.01
C ILE A 25 5.50 1.99 -0.05
N ALA A 26 6.20 2.42 1.00
CA ALA A 26 6.74 1.50 2.01
C ALA A 26 5.63 0.69 2.70
N VAL A 27 4.52 1.35 3.07
CA VAL A 27 3.33 0.66 3.60
C VAL A 27 2.77 -0.31 2.56
N LEU A 28 2.65 0.14 1.30
CA LEU A 28 2.10 -0.64 0.21
C LEU A 28 2.91 -1.90 -0.11
N LEU A 29 4.24 -1.84 0.01
CA LEU A 29 5.17 -2.95 -0.24
C LEU A 29 5.34 -3.89 0.96
N ASP A 30 4.82 -3.52 2.14
CA ASP A 30 4.78 -4.45 3.27
C ASP A 30 3.76 -5.57 2.95
N PRO A 31 4.18 -6.85 2.95
CA PRO A 31 3.32 -7.98 2.58
C PRO A 31 2.02 -8.09 3.39
N ARG A 32 1.99 -7.50 4.59
CA ARG A 32 0.86 -7.50 5.53
C ARG A 32 -0.08 -6.32 5.31
N SER A 33 0.34 -5.28 4.58
CA SER A 33 -0.42 -4.05 4.36
C SER A 33 -0.44 -3.61 2.90
N LYS A 34 -0.99 -4.47 2.04
CA LYS A 34 -1.16 -4.17 0.61
C LYS A 34 -2.14 -3.02 0.37
N LEU A 35 -2.41 -2.76 -0.91
CA LEU A 35 -3.22 -1.65 -1.41
C LEU A 35 -4.58 -1.49 -0.72
N GLY A 36 -5.20 -2.59 -0.29
CA GLY A 36 -6.46 -2.57 0.46
C GLY A 36 -6.36 -1.79 1.76
N LEU A 37 -5.29 -2.00 2.55
CA LEU A 37 -5.11 -1.31 3.83
C LEU A 37 -4.88 0.18 3.62
N LEU A 38 -4.01 0.54 2.68
CA LEU A 38 -3.76 1.93 2.32
C LEU A 38 -5.05 2.63 1.85
N THR A 39 -5.82 1.97 1.00
CA THR A 39 -7.10 2.49 0.48
C THR A 39 -8.10 2.72 1.62
N PHE A 40 -8.23 1.76 2.53
CA PHE A 40 -9.13 1.86 3.68
C PHE A 40 -8.80 3.07 4.56
N HIS A 41 -7.53 3.23 4.94
CA HIS A 41 -7.13 4.34 5.81
C HIS A 41 -7.24 5.71 5.12
N LEU A 42 -6.84 5.81 3.85
CA LEU A 42 -6.91 7.08 3.12
C LEU A 42 -8.36 7.55 2.95
N LYS A 43 -9.29 6.63 2.63
CA LYS A 43 -10.71 6.96 2.50
C LYS A 43 -11.39 7.30 3.83
N LYS A 44 -10.80 6.88 4.96
CA LYS A 44 -11.31 7.18 6.30
C LYS A 44 -10.82 8.53 6.83
N ILE A 45 -9.59 8.91 6.49
CA ILE A 45 -8.94 10.12 7.01
C ILE A 45 -9.20 11.34 6.11
N TYR A 46 -9.28 11.13 4.80
CA TYR A 46 -9.42 12.20 3.82
C TYR A 46 -10.74 12.12 3.06
N ASP A 47 -11.16 13.25 2.50
CA ASP A 47 -12.30 13.30 1.59
C ASP A 47 -12.10 12.39 0.38
N HIS A 48 -13.20 11.90 -0.18
CA HIS A 48 -13.17 10.92 -1.27
C HIS A 48 -12.25 11.34 -2.43
N ASN A 49 -12.40 12.58 -2.92
CA ASN A 49 -11.58 13.10 -4.03
C ASN A 49 -10.09 13.13 -3.67
N TRP A 50 -9.76 13.46 -2.41
CA TRP A 50 -8.38 13.54 -1.94
C TRP A 50 -7.75 12.15 -1.81
N ALA A 51 -8.52 11.20 -1.29
CA ALA A 51 -8.08 9.81 -1.16
C ALA A 51 -7.81 9.17 -2.54
N GLU A 52 -8.70 9.39 -3.51
CA GLU A 52 -8.53 8.85 -4.87
C GLU A 52 -7.34 9.48 -5.62
N ASP A 53 -7.15 10.81 -5.51
CA ASP A 53 -6.00 11.51 -6.09
C ASP A 53 -4.68 11.01 -5.50
N LEU A 54 -4.62 10.85 -4.17
CA LEU A 54 -3.43 10.33 -3.48
C LEU A 54 -3.14 8.87 -3.85
N LEU A 55 -4.16 8.01 -3.90
CA LEU A 55 -4.02 6.61 -4.35
C LEU A 55 -3.51 6.53 -5.79
N SER A 56 -3.99 7.40 -6.67
CA SER A 56 -3.56 7.47 -8.06
C SER A 56 -2.08 7.86 -8.17
N ARG A 57 -1.65 8.88 -7.42
CA ARG A 57 -0.22 9.27 -7.34
C ARG A 57 0.67 8.15 -6.82
N VAL A 58 0.24 7.42 -5.79
CA VAL A 58 1.00 6.29 -5.24
C VAL A 58 1.14 5.16 -6.26
N ARG A 59 0.05 4.82 -6.97
CA ARG A 59 0.08 3.80 -8.03
C ARG A 59 0.99 4.19 -9.18
N GLN A 60 0.94 5.46 -9.61
CA GLN A 60 1.81 5.97 -10.66
C GLN A 60 3.28 5.87 -10.24
N LEU A 61 3.63 6.41 -9.07
CA LEU A 61 5.01 6.39 -8.58
C LEU A 61 5.56 4.96 -8.43
N LEU A 62 4.74 4.02 -7.95
CA LEU A 62 5.15 2.62 -7.87
C LEU A 62 5.41 2.00 -9.26
N SER A 63 4.59 2.36 -10.25
CA SER A 63 4.76 1.89 -11.63
C SER A 63 6.04 2.47 -12.24
N ASP A 64 6.30 3.76 -12.05
CA ASP A 64 7.52 4.44 -12.51
C ASP A 64 8.77 3.78 -11.90
N MET A 65 8.77 3.52 -10.58
CA MET A 65 9.87 2.84 -9.90
C MET A 65 10.13 1.43 -10.47
N TYR A 66 9.08 0.72 -10.86
CA TYR A 66 9.20 -0.60 -11.47
C TYR A 66 9.77 -0.55 -12.88
N GLU A 67 9.33 0.41 -13.68
CA GLU A 67 9.87 0.63 -15.02
C GLU A 67 11.35 0.97 -14.96
N GLU A 68 11.77 1.86 -14.05
CA GLU A 68 13.19 2.18 -13.81
C GLU A 68 13.99 0.95 -13.36
N TYR A 69 13.43 0.16 -12.43
CA TYR A 69 14.05 -1.08 -11.97
C TYR A 69 14.23 -2.06 -13.12
N ASN A 70 13.20 -2.27 -13.95
CA ASN A 70 13.25 -3.20 -15.06
C ASN A 70 14.17 -2.70 -16.19
N ALA A 71 14.24 -1.39 -16.44
CA ALA A 71 15.20 -0.82 -17.38
C ALA A 71 16.65 -1.05 -16.94
N THR A 72 16.90 -1.00 -15.62
CA THR A 72 18.25 -1.12 -15.05
C THR A 72 18.69 -2.59 -14.87
N PHE A 73 17.78 -3.47 -14.47
CA PHE A 73 18.09 -4.84 -14.04
C PHE A 73 17.40 -5.93 -14.88
N GLY A 74 16.44 -5.58 -15.74
CA GLY A 74 15.63 -6.52 -16.52
C GLY A 74 16.38 -7.24 -17.64
N SER A 75 17.58 -6.78 -18.02
CA SER A 75 18.42 -7.47 -19.02
C SER A 75 19.25 -8.63 -18.45
N SER A 76 19.22 -8.87 -17.12
CA SER A 76 20.23 -9.71 -16.44
C SER A 76 19.69 -10.92 -15.66
N SER A 77 18.45 -11.37 -15.82
CA SER A 77 17.91 -12.48 -14.98
C SER A 77 17.30 -13.66 -15.77
N SER A 78 18.20 -14.50 -16.30
CA SER A 78 17.94 -15.93 -16.48
C SER A 78 18.47 -16.70 -15.27
N SER A 79 17.66 -16.80 -14.21
CA SER A 79 17.65 -17.93 -13.25
C SER A 79 16.61 -17.65 -12.16
N ARG A 80 15.45 -18.30 -12.26
CA ARG A 80 14.48 -18.37 -11.15
C ARG A 80 15.02 -19.34 -10.12
N GLU A 81 15.51 -18.82 -9.00
CA GLU A 81 15.61 -19.63 -7.78
C GLU A 81 14.28 -19.55 -7.04
N HIS A 82 13.66 -20.72 -6.89
CA HIS A 82 12.38 -20.92 -6.22
C HIS A 82 12.62 -20.94 -4.72
N VAL A 83 12.65 -19.76 -4.09
CA VAL A 83 12.70 -19.67 -2.62
C VAL A 83 11.29 -19.89 -2.08
N SER A 84 11.04 -21.07 -1.53
CA SER A 84 9.82 -21.38 -0.80
C SER A 84 9.63 -20.40 0.36
N PRO A 85 8.39 -19.94 0.65
CA PRO A 85 8.16 -19.09 1.81
C PRO A 85 8.42 -19.91 3.09
N PRO A 86 8.97 -19.30 4.16
CA PRO A 86 8.84 -19.88 5.47
C PRO A 86 7.35 -19.91 5.82
N SER A 87 6.85 -21.07 6.22
CA SER A 87 5.56 -21.21 6.88
C SER A 87 5.63 -20.51 8.23
N SER A 88 5.35 -19.21 8.26
CA SER A 88 5.13 -18.49 9.50
C SER A 88 3.77 -18.92 10.07
N ALA A 89 3.83 -19.67 11.17
CA ALA A 89 2.69 -19.83 12.07
C ALA A 89 2.13 -18.44 12.45
N PRO A 90 0.81 -18.31 12.67
CA PRO A 90 0.25 -17.03 13.08
C PRO A 90 0.94 -16.59 14.38
N PRO A 91 1.33 -15.32 14.52
CA PRO A 91 1.58 -14.77 15.82
C PRO A 91 0.24 -14.81 16.57
N ASP A 92 0.12 -15.76 17.50
CA ASP A 92 -0.79 -15.62 18.63
C ASP A 92 -0.30 -14.41 19.42
N ASP A 93 -0.95 -13.26 19.17
CA ASP A 93 -1.08 -12.08 20.03
C ASP A 93 -1.20 -10.82 19.15
N VAL A 94 -2.43 -10.43 18.79
CA VAL A 94 -2.73 -9.02 18.52
C VAL A 94 -4.16 -8.70 18.97
N GLU A 95 -4.23 -7.67 19.81
CA GLU A 95 -5.37 -7.13 20.54
C GLU A 95 -6.68 -7.02 19.73
N ASP A 96 -7.78 -7.23 20.44
CA ASP A 96 -9.17 -6.95 20.07
C ASP A 96 -9.39 -5.46 19.77
N ASN A 97 -8.86 -4.98 18.63
CA ASN A 97 -8.94 -3.58 18.23
C ASN A 97 -10.04 -3.40 17.16
N LEU A 98 -10.99 -2.50 17.46
CA LEU A 98 -12.12 -2.12 16.59
C LEU A 98 -11.66 -1.78 15.16
N GLU A 99 -10.50 -1.15 15.00
CA GLU A 99 -9.95 -0.76 13.69
C GLU A 99 -9.68 -1.97 12.79
N SER A 100 -9.11 -3.04 13.37
CA SER A 100 -8.86 -4.28 12.64
C SER A 100 -10.18 -4.91 12.19
N GLN A 101 -11.19 -4.93 13.07
CA GLN A 101 -12.52 -5.45 12.73
C GLN A 101 -13.19 -4.64 11.61
N LEU A 102 -13.08 -3.31 11.64
CA LEU A 102 -13.60 -2.42 10.59
C LEU A 102 -12.91 -2.66 9.25
N PHE A 103 -11.59 -2.85 9.26
CA PHE A 103 -10.82 -3.17 8.06
C PHE A 103 -11.27 -4.52 7.46
N TYR A 104 -11.36 -5.58 8.25
CA TYR A 104 -11.80 -6.89 7.74
C TYR A 104 -13.22 -6.86 7.19
N LYS A 105 -14.13 -6.14 7.85
CA LYS A 105 -15.50 -5.95 7.34
C LYS A 105 -15.53 -5.18 6.02
N TRP A 106 -14.73 -4.12 5.90
CA TRP A 106 -14.59 -3.36 4.66
C TRP A 106 -13.99 -4.20 3.52
N LEU A 107 -13.00 -5.03 3.83
CA LEU A 107 -12.34 -5.91 2.88
C LEU A 107 -13.32 -6.92 2.29
N GLN A 108 -14.14 -7.57 3.14
CA GLN A 108 -15.18 -8.50 2.71
C GLN A 108 -16.23 -7.85 1.79
N ALA A 109 -16.57 -6.58 2.02
CA ALA A 109 -17.52 -5.84 1.18
C ALA A 109 -16.91 -5.42 -0.17
N SER A 110 -15.58 -5.24 -0.24
CA SER A 110 -14.88 -4.68 -1.40
C SER A 110 -14.42 -5.74 -2.42
N THR A 111 -14.32 -7.01 -2.03
CA THR A 111 -13.88 -8.11 -2.91
C THR A 111 -14.95 -8.60 -3.90
N ALA A 112 -16.15 -8.02 -3.88
CA ALA A 112 -17.25 -8.38 -4.79
C ALA A 112 -17.11 -7.82 -6.22
N SER A 113 -16.14 -6.94 -6.49
CA SER A 113 -15.91 -6.35 -7.82
C SER A 113 -14.56 -6.79 -8.40
N GLY A 114 -14.58 -7.85 -9.20
CA GLY A 114 -13.40 -8.37 -9.89
C GLY A 114 -13.16 -7.66 -11.21
N TYR A 115 -12.02 -6.98 -11.36
CA TYR A 115 -11.48 -6.58 -12.65
C TYR A 115 -10.19 -7.36 -12.95
N THR A 116 -10.09 -7.90 -14.16
CA THR A 116 -8.95 -8.66 -14.65
C THR A 116 -8.30 -7.93 -15.83
N SER A 117 -6.97 -8.13 -15.93
CA SER A 117 -6.15 -8.07 -17.15
C SER A 117 -5.21 -6.87 -17.32
N THR A 118 -3.97 -7.06 -16.87
CA THR A 118 -2.68 -7.02 -17.61
C THR A 118 -1.60 -7.09 -16.54
N LYS A 119 -1.16 -8.29 -16.14
CA LYS A 119 -0.45 -8.44 -14.86
C LYS A 119 1.05 -8.24 -15.00
N THR A 120 1.54 -7.01 -14.78
CA THR A 120 2.92 -6.83 -14.34
C THR A 120 3.14 -7.57 -13.02
N GLU A 121 4.39 -7.78 -12.60
CA GLU A 121 4.67 -8.38 -11.29
C GLU A 121 4.02 -7.58 -10.16
N ILE A 122 3.97 -6.25 -10.30
CA ILE A 122 3.34 -5.35 -9.35
C ILE A 122 1.83 -5.52 -9.31
N ASP A 123 1.16 -5.56 -10.46
CA ASP A 123 -0.30 -5.78 -10.49
C ASP A 123 -0.67 -7.11 -9.85
N ARG A 124 0.17 -8.14 -10.04
CA ARG A 124 0.00 -9.42 -9.35
C ARG A 124 0.16 -9.27 -7.83
N TYR A 125 1.18 -8.56 -7.37
CA TYR A 125 1.39 -8.30 -5.94
C TYR A 125 0.22 -7.52 -5.31
N LEU A 126 -0.25 -6.46 -5.97
CA LEU A 126 -1.32 -5.58 -5.49
C LEU A 126 -2.70 -6.25 -5.50
N SER A 127 -2.94 -7.18 -6.44
CA SER A 127 -4.23 -7.89 -6.58
C SER A 127 -4.43 -9.05 -5.60
N ASN A 128 -3.34 -9.61 -5.05
CA ASN A 128 -3.45 -10.68 -4.07
C ASN A 128 -4.01 -10.11 -2.76
N ALA A 129 -5.07 -10.70 -2.21
CA ALA A 129 -5.59 -10.33 -0.90
C ALA A 129 -4.47 -10.35 0.18
N CYS A 130 -4.57 -9.43 1.14
CA CYS A 130 -3.77 -9.50 2.37
C CYS A 130 -4.20 -10.69 3.22
#